data_AF-A0A2J6RK00-F1
#
_entry.id   AF-A0A2J6RK00-F1
#
_cell.length_a   1.000
_cell.length_b   1.000
_cell.length_c   1.000
_cell.angle_alpha   90.00
_cell.angle_beta   90.00
_cell.angle_gamma   90.00
#
_symmetry.space_group_name_H-M   'P 1'
#
loop_
_entity.id
_entity.type
_entity.pdbx_description
1 polymer ?
#
loop_
_entity_poly.entity_id
_entity_poly.type
_entity_poly.pdbx_seq_one_letter_code
_entity_poly.pdbx_strand_id
1 'polypeptide(L)'
;IRLAQDDKQRRSVVSWLSNSVPDTSAYHAKARQRHEKTTGEWVTSSEELQEWLTSPNSFLWLKGGAGAGKTILCSTIINYLQDHCEAKKAELFSVVAYWYFSFTDEKTQDLRNFLCSIVRDLCSQTLHLPDAVLDLYAKNNNGQQRPTTEDLLKVFRSLAPGFDHVYLVADALDECPQSEHCRDDLLKEIHEITESNLDCLHFLATSRDEIDIRSSFSLLKQPGRSFAELAAKGARVQKDIKKFLEAQLRDSKYAKWSEAEKFDVTKTLVAQADGMYVFNLLPSTFAILV
;
A
#
# COMPACT_ATOMS: atom_id res chain seq x y z
N ILE A 1 22.86 -28.16 -11.96
CA ILE A 1 21.97 -29.06 -11.18
C ILE A 1 21.47 -28.36 -9.91
N ARG A 2 22.34 -27.89 -9.00
CA ARG A 2 21.96 -27.18 -7.76
C ARG A 2 21.06 -25.94 -7.98
N LEU A 3 21.45 -25.02 -8.86
CA LEU A 3 20.63 -23.83 -9.18
C LEU A 3 19.22 -24.17 -9.68
N ALA A 4 19.06 -25.24 -10.45
CA ALA A 4 17.77 -25.68 -10.95
C ALA A 4 16.92 -26.33 -9.86
N GLN A 5 17.55 -26.96 -8.86
CA GLN A 5 16.86 -27.50 -7.69
C GLN A 5 16.39 -26.37 -6.77
N ASP A 6 17.25 -25.40 -6.49
CA ASP A 6 16.94 -24.23 -5.67
C ASP A 6 15.78 -23.43 -6.29
N ASP A 7 15.82 -23.18 -7.60
CA ASP A 7 14.72 -22.48 -8.30
C ASP A 7 13.41 -23.29 -8.29
N LYS A 8 13.47 -24.62 -8.45
CA LYS A 8 12.28 -25.47 -8.33
C LYS A 8 11.67 -25.39 -6.92
N GLN A 9 12.49 -25.47 -5.89
CA GLN A 9 12.05 -25.39 -4.49
C GLN A 9 11.46 -24.02 -4.18
N ARG A 10 12.11 -22.95 -4.63
CA ARG A 10 11.61 -21.58 -4.52
C ARG A 10 10.24 -21.42 -5.15
N ARG A 11 10.05 -21.90 -6.39
CA ARG A 11 8.74 -21.87 -7.07
C ARG A 11 7.67 -22.65 -6.32
N SER A 12 8.00 -23.80 -5.74
CA SER A 12 7.07 -24.59 -4.92
C SER A 12 6.62 -23.84 -3.67
N VAL A 13 7.55 -23.18 -2.96
CA VAL A 13 7.24 -22.35 -1.79
C VAL A 13 6.39 -21.13 -2.18
N VAL A 14 6.77 -20.41 -3.23
CA VAL A 14 6.02 -19.24 -3.73
C VAL A 14 4.61 -19.63 -4.15
N SER A 15 4.46 -20.75 -4.86
CA SER A 15 3.14 -21.29 -5.23
C SER A 15 2.31 -21.63 -3.99
N TRP A 16 2.91 -22.30 -3.01
CA TRP A 16 2.24 -22.66 -1.77
C TRP A 16 1.73 -21.43 -1.01
N LEU A 17 2.58 -20.41 -0.83
CA LEU A 17 2.22 -19.16 -0.17
C LEU A 17 1.12 -18.40 -0.93
N SER A 18 0.94 -18.67 -2.23
CA SER A 18 -0.07 -18.03 -3.08
C SER A 18 -1.43 -18.74 -3.06
N ASN A 19 -1.50 -20.01 -2.66
CA ASN A 19 -2.70 -20.87 -2.86
C ASN A 19 -4.00 -20.33 -2.23
N SER A 20 -3.92 -19.48 -1.20
CA SER A 20 -5.09 -18.92 -0.51
C SER A 20 -5.13 -17.38 -0.52
N VAL A 21 -4.16 -16.75 -1.17
CA VAL A 21 -3.97 -15.29 -1.15
C VAL A 21 -4.70 -14.69 -2.36
N PRO A 22 -5.63 -13.73 -2.17
CA PRO A 22 -6.27 -13.04 -3.29
C PRO A 22 -5.24 -12.25 -4.12
N ASP A 23 -5.53 -12.09 -5.41
CA ASP A 23 -4.71 -11.26 -6.29
C ASP A 23 -5.08 -9.78 -6.13
N THR A 24 -4.29 -9.05 -5.34
CA THR A 24 -4.51 -7.62 -5.11
C THR A 24 -4.00 -6.74 -6.25
N SER A 25 -3.33 -7.30 -7.27
CA SER A 25 -2.83 -6.53 -8.42
C SER A 25 -3.96 -5.90 -9.25
N ALA A 26 -5.16 -6.48 -9.22
CA ALA A 26 -6.34 -5.91 -9.86
C ALA A 26 -6.76 -4.57 -9.23
N TYR A 27 -6.61 -4.40 -7.91
CA TYR A 27 -6.88 -3.13 -7.23
C TYR A 27 -5.85 -2.07 -7.64
N HIS A 28 -4.58 -2.46 -7.68
CA HIS A 28 -3.51 -1.60 -8.19
C HIS A 28 -3.80 -1.13 -9.62
N ALA A 29 -4.09 -2.06 -10.53
CA ALA A 29 -4.38 -1.75 -11.93
C ALA A 29 -5.59 -0.81 -12.08
N LYS A 30 -6.67 -1.03 -11.32
CA LYS A 30 -7.83 -0.12 -11.29
C LYS A 30 -7.46 1.27 -10.77
N ALA A 31 -6.63 1.36 -9.73
CA ALA A 31 -6.13 2.64 -9.23
C ALA A 31 -5.29 3.37 -10.29
N ARG A 32 -4.40 2.65 -11.00
CA ARG A 32 -3.61 3.21 -12.11
C ARG A 32 -4.48 3.64 -13.30
N GLN A 33 -5.56 2.91 -13.60
CA GLN A 33 -6.50 3.29 -14.66
C GLN A 33 -7.28 4.58 -14.31
N ARG A 34 -7.64 4.76 -13.04
CA ARG A 34 -8.36 5.95 -12.55
C ARG A 34 -7.44 7.16 -12.34
N HIS A 35 -6.12 6.95 -12.29
CA HIS A 35 -5.15 8.01 -12.08
C HIS A 35 -5.10 8.95 -13.29
N GLU A 36 -5.38 10.23 -13.04
CA GLU A 36 -5.16 11.29 -14.02
C GLU A 36 -3.67 11.64 -14.05
N LYS A 37 -3.04 11.60 -15.23
CA LYS A 37 -1.57 11.64 -15.36
C LYS A 37 -0.87 12.82 -14.69
N THR A 38 -1.59 13.92 -14.47
CA THR A 38 -1.04 15.17 -13.92
C THR A 38 -1.30 15.34 -12.42
N THR A 39 -1.95 14.39 -11.75
CA THR A 39 -2.25 14.46 -10.30
C THR A 39 -1.28 13.60 -9.50
N GLY A 40 -1.24 13.78 -8.18
CA GLY A 40 -0.45 12.95 -7.27
C GLY A 40 1.06 13.14 -7.33
N GLU A 41 1.61 13.87 -8.30
CA GLU A 41 3.07 14.12 -8.47
C GLU A 41 3.74 14.70 -7.21
N TRP A 42 2.99 15.46 -6.42
CA TRP A 42 3.51 16.06 -5.19
C TRP A 42 3.90 15.00 -4.14
N VAL A 43 3.29 13.80 -4.18
CA VAL A 43 3.50 12.77 -3.16
C VAL A 43 4.90 12.18 -3.27
N THR A 44 5.40 12.01 -4.50
CA THR A 44 6.74 11.43 -4.74
C THR A 44 7.86 12.40 -4.40
N SER A 45 7.56 13.71 -4.39
CA SER A 45 8.51 14.78 -4.06
C SER A 45 8.31 15.33 -2.65
N SER A 46 7.48 14.69 -1.82
CA SER A 46 7.21 15.16 -0.47
C SER A 46 8.39 14.84 0.46
N GLU A 47 8.68 15.74 1.40
CA GLU A 47 9.76 15.55 2.39
C GLU A 47 9.52 14.27 3.20
N GLU A 48 8.27 14.01 3.58
CA GLU A 48 7.84 12.85 4.34
C GLU A 48 8.14 11.53 3.61
N LEU A 49 7.91 11.47 2.29
CA LEU A 49 8.24 10.28 1.50
C LEU A 49 9.76 10.14 1.32
N GLN A 50 10.48 11.24 1.06
CA GLN A 50 11.94 11.20 0.86
C GLN A 50 12.68 10.79 2.13
N GLU A 51 12.24 11.28 3.29
CA GLU A 51 12.74 10.85 4.60
C GLU A 51 12.44 9.36 4.81
N TRP A 52 11.21 8.92 4.54
CA TRP A 52 10.81 7.52 4.67
C TRP A 52 11.64 6.58 3.78
N LEU A 53 11.96 6.97 2.55
CA LEU A 53 12.73 6.14 1.60
C LEU A 53 14.18 5.88 2.05
N THR A 54 14.74 6.76 2.88
CA THR A 54 16.18 6.78 3.18
C THR A 54 16.50 6.52 4.65
N SER A 55 15.54 6.72 5.55
CA SER A 55 15.73 6.48 6.97
C SER A 55 15.67 5.00 7.31
N PRO A 56 16.52 4.51 8.22
CA PRO A 56 16.47 3.12 8.67
C PRO A 56 15.17 2.84 9.44
N ASN A 57 14.59 1.66 9.23
CA ASN A 57 13.37 1.18 9.89
C ASN A 57 12.26 2.26 9.95
N SER A 58 11.83 2.75 8.78
CA SER A 58 10.97 3.92 8.66
C SER A 58 9.49 3.57 8.52
N PHE A 59 8.63 4.43 9.07
CA PHE A 59 7.18 4.31 8.97
C PHE A 59 6.55 5.59 8.40
N LEU A 60 5.71 5.44 7.37
CA LEU A 60 4.96 6.55 6.78
C LEU A 60 3.46 6.27 6.82
N TRP A 61 2.71 7.14 7.48
CA TRP A 61 1.25 7.09 7.48
C TRP A 61 0.65 8.13 6.54
N LEU A 62 0.13 7.70 5.39
CA LEU A 62 -0.64 8.54 4.49
C LEU A 62 -2.11 8.55 4.88
N LYS A 63 -2.58 9.66 5.47
CA LYS A 63 -3.94 9.77 6.01
C LYS A 63 -4.80 10.82 5.31
N GLY A 64 -6.10 10.56 5.27
CA GLY A 64 -7.06 11.47 4.64
C GLY A 64 -8.49 10.93 4.67
N GLY A 65 -9.47 11.80 4.42
CA GLY A 65 -10.88 11.41 4.37
C GLY A 65 -11.21 10.42 3.26
N ALA A 66 -12.44 9.88 3.28
CA ALA A 66 -12.96 9.15 2.12
C ALA A 66 -12.98 10.07 0.88
N GLY A 67 -12.61 9.54 -0.28
CA GLY A 67 -12.51 10.31 -1.53
C GLY A 67 -11.30 11.24 -1.64
N ALA A 68 -10.40 11.31 -0.64
CA ALA A 68 -9.19 12.15 -0.68
C ALA A 68 -8.10 11.64 -1.66
N GLY A 69 -8.38 10.61 -2.45
CA GLY A 69 -7.44 10.06 -3.44
C GLY A 69 -6.33 9.18 -2.87
N LYS A 70 -6.40 8.74 -1.61
CA LYS A 70 -5.35 7.93 -0.95
C LYS A 70 -4.89 6.72 -1.77
N THR A 71 -5.81 5.90 -2.26
CA THR A 71 -5.51 4.73 -3.11
C THR A 71 -4.81 5.11 -4.42
N ILE A 72 -5.16 6.27 -5.02
CA ILE A 72 -4.49 6.80 -6.22
C ILE A 72 -3.07 7.25 -5.88
N LEU A 73 -2.88 7.97 -4.77
CA LEU A 73 -1.57 8.36 -4.27
C LEU A 73 -0.71 7.13 -3.93
N CYS A 74 -1.28 6.14 -3.24
CA CYS A 74 -0.64 4.86 -2.92
C CYS A 74 -0.16 4.14 -4.18
N SER A 75 -1.01 4.02 -5.20
CA SER A 75 -0.61 3.44 -6.49
C SER A 75 0.53 4.21 -7.18
N THR A 76 0.59 5.53 -6.98
CA THR A 76 1.65 6.38 -7.53
C THR A 76 2.96 6.16 -6.78
N ILE A 77 2.91 6.00 -5.46
CA ILE A 77 4.07 5.64 -4.64
C ILE A 77 4.60 4.25 -5.01
N ILE A 78 3.72 3.26 -5.19
CA ILE A 78 4.12 1.90 -5.60
C ILE A 78 4.84 1.92 -6.96
N ASN A 79 4.30 2.61 -7.96
CA ASN A 79 4.98 2.76 -9.25
C ASN A 79 6.34 3.43 -9.11
N TYR A 80 6.39 4.53 -8.34
CA TYR A 80 7.64 5.23 -8.06
C TYR A 80 8.68 4.30 -7.41
N LEU A 81 8.27 3.47 -6.45
CA LEU A 81 9.14 2.50 -5.77
C LEU A 81 9.65 1.43 -6.72
N GLN A 82 8.80 0.91 -7.60
CA GLN A 82 9.19 -0.07 -8.61
C GLN A 82 10.24 0.52 -9.56
N ASP A 83 10.00 1.73 -10.08
CA ASP A 83 10.95 2.44 -10.94
C ASP A 83 12.26 2.76 -10.19
N HIS A 84 12.16 3.17 -8.92
CA HIS A 84 13.31 3.46 -8.06
C HIS A 84 14.19 2.23 -7.82
N CYS A 85 13.58 1.08 -7.51
CA CYS A 85 14.30 -0.16 -7.28
C CYS A 85 14.93 -0.69 -8.57
N GLU A 86 14.20 -0.64 -9.69
CA GLU A 86 14.71 -1.06 -11.00
C GLU A 86 15.91 -0.22 -11.45
N ALA A 87 15.87 1.09 -11.22
CA ALA A 87 16.99 1.99 -11.54
C ALA A 87 18.25 1.69 -10.71
N LYS A 88 18.10 1.16 -9.50
CA LYS A 88 19.21 0.86 -8.57
C LYS A 88 19.57 -0.62 -8.47
N LYS A 89 18.94 -1.50 -9.27
CA LYS A 89 19.11 -2.97 -9.17
C LYS A 89 20.54 -3.49 -9.33
N ALA A 90 21.44 -2.68 -9.92
CA ALA A 90 22.85 -3.03 -10.06
C ALA A 90 23.65 -2.80 -8.77
N GLU A 91 23.13 -1.99 -7.86
CA GLU A 91 23.80 -1.53 -6.64
C GLU A 91 23.10 -2.04 -5.37
N LEU A 92 21.76 -2.11 -5.39
CA LEU A 92 20.94 -2.45 -4.25
C LEU A 92 20.00 -3.62 -4.57
N PHE A 93 19.87 -4.52 -3.61
CA PHE A 93 18.93 -5.62 -3.64
C PHE A 93 17.69 -5.27 -2.82
N SER A 94 16.68 -4.74 -3.52
CA SER A 94 15.46 -4.23 -2.90
C SER A 94 14.22 -5.03 -3.33
N VAL A 95 13.21 -5.06 -2.46
CA VAL A 95 11.89 -5.65 -2.76
C VAL A 95 10.78 -4.67 -2.43
N VAL A 96 9.77 -4.62 -3.31
CA VAL A 96 8.53 -3.87 -3.10
C VAL A 96 7.39 -4.88 -2.97
N ALA A 97 6.77 -4.96 -1.79
CA ALA A 97 5.59 -5.75 -1.54
C ALA A 97 4.43 -4.80 -1.20
N TYR A 98 3.27 -5.02 -1.80
CA TYR A 98 2.10 -4.18 -1.57
C TYR A 98 0.82 -4.99 -1.39
N TRP A 99 -0.11 -4.41 -0.64
CA TRP A 99 -1.40 -5.01 -0.35
C TRP A 99 -2.50 -3.94 -0.35
N TYR A 100 -3.66 -4.30 -0.91
CA TYR A 100 -4.84 -3.45 -0.90
C TYR A 100 -5.90 -4.13 -0.03
N PHE A 101 -6.25 -3.49 1.08
CA PHE A 101 -7.40 -3.88 1.87
C PHE A 101 -8.67 -3.40 1.19
N SER A 102 -9.70 -4.25 1.14
CA SER A 102 -11.00 -3.90 0.56
C SER A 102 -12.15 -4.33 1.45
N PHE A 103 -13.08 -3.41 1.76
CA PHE A 103 -14.29 -3.73 2.53
C PHE A 103 -15.22 -4.69 1.76
N THR A 104 -15.06 -4.80 0.44
CA THR A 104 -15.84 -5.68 -0.44
C THR A 104 -15.23 -7.07 -0.65
N ASP A 105 -14.00 -7.30 -0.18
CA ASP A 105 -13.31 -8.60 -0.28
C ASP A 105 -12.74 -9.01 1.07
N GLU A 106 -13.49 -9.84 1.79
CA GLU A 106 -13.10 -10.39 3.10
C GLU A 106 -11.74 -11.09 3.08
N LYS A 107 -11.32 -11.67 1.93
CA LYS A 107 -10.00 -12.32 1.84
C LYS A 107 -8.85 -11.32 1.94
N THR A 108 -9.07 -10.06 1.55
CA THR A 108 -8.06 -9.00 1.68
C THR A 108 -7.92 -8.52 3.12
N GLN A 109 -8.94 -8.75 3.95
CA GLN A 109 -8.98 -8.39 5.37
C GLN A 109 -8.31 -9.47 6.26
N ASP A 110 -8.13 -10.69 5.76
CA ASP A 110 -7.43 -11.77 6.46
C ASP A 110 -5.94 -11.43 6.66
N LEU A 111 -5.55 -11.18 7.91
CA LEU A 111 -4.16 -10.92 8.33
C LEU A 111 -3.20 -12.01 7.81
N ARG A 112 -3.62 -13.27 7.81
CA ARG A 112 -2.77 -14.36 7.31
C ARG A 112 -2.51 -14.24 5.82
N ASN A 113 -3.50 -13.83 5.01
CA ASN A 113 -3.30 -13.56 3.59
C ASN A 113 -2.34 -12.39 3.35
N PHE A 114 -2.46 -11.31 4.13
CA PHE A 114 -1.53 -10.19 4.08
C PHE A 114 -0.09 -10.64 4.37
N LEU A 115 0.13 -11.39 5.45
CA LEU A 115 1.47 -11.90 5.81
C LEU A 115 2.01 -12.91 4.79
N CYS A 116 1.17 -13.82 4.29
CA CYS A 116 1.55 -14.74 3.21
C CYS A 116 1.98 -13.98 1.96
N SER A 117 1.30 -12.89 1.60
CA SER A 117 1.65 -12.04 0.45
C SER A 117 3.04 -11.42 0.62
N ILE A 118 3.34 -10.87 1.80
CA ILE A 118 4.65 -10.29 2.08
C ILE A 118 5.75 -11.36 1.98
N VAL A 119 5.60 -12.48 2.68
CA VAL A 119 6.59 -13.56 2.68
C VAL A 119 6.78 -14.14 1.27
N ARG A 120 5.70 -14.26 0.49
CA ARG A 120 5.74 -14.68 -0.92
C ARG A 120 6.60 -13.73 -1.74
N ASP A 121 6.41 -12.42 -1.61
CA ASP A 121 7.12 -11.42 -2.41
C ASP A 121 8.62 -11.43 -2.07
N LEU A 122 9.00 -11.55 -0.80
CA LEU A 122 10.39 -11.73 -0.39
C LEU A 122 10.99 -13.05 -0.94
N CYS A 123 10.27 -14.17 -0.80
CA CYS A 123 10.69 -15.46 -1.37
C CYS A 123 10.84 -15.40 -2.90
N SER A 124 10.02 -14.60 -3.58
CA SER A 124 10.06 -14.47 -5.04
C SER A 124 11.34 -13.80 -5.53
N GLN A 125 11.94 -12.91 -4.73
CA GLN A 125 13.19 -12.24 -5.07
C GLN A 125 14.42 -12.99 -4.55
N THR A 126 14.26 -13.86 -3.54
CA THR A 126 15.36 -14.57 -2.92
C THR A 126 15.75 -15.83 -3.71
N LEU A 127 16.94 -15.82 -4.34
CA LEU A 127 17.41 -16.95 -5.15
C LEU A 127 17.61 -18.23 -4.33
N HIS A 128 18.23 -18.11 -3.16
CA HIS A 128 18.47 -19.21 -2.23
C HIS A 128 17.66 -18.99 -0.96
N LEU A 129 16.58 -19.73 -0.81
CA LEU A 129 15.70 -19.60 0.35
C LEU A 129 16.45 -19.99 1.65
N PRO A 130 16.36 -19.18 2.72
CA PRO A 130 16.89 -19.55 4.03
C PRO A 130 16.23 -20.84 4.56
N ASP A 131 16.97 -21.60 5.37
CA ASP A 131 16.48 -22.82 5.99
C ASP A 131 15.16 -22.61 6.75
N ALA A 132 14.99 -21.45 7.41
CA ALA A 132 13.75 -21.09 8.10
C ALA A 132 12.50 -21.16 7.20
N VAL A 133 12.62 -20.78 5.91
CA VAL A 133 11.53 -20.87 4.93
C VAL A 133 11.26 -22.33 4.55
N LEU A 134 12.32 -23.10 4.34
CA LEU A 134 12.25 -24.50 3.93
C LEU A 134 11.69 -25.38 5.05
N ASP A 135 12.12 -25.13 6.28
CA ASP A 135 11.62 -25.76 7.49
C ASP A 135 10.14 -25.44 7.69
N LEU A 136 9.73 -24.19 7.45
CA LEU A 136 8.33 -23.81 7.49
C LEU A 136 7.52 -24.59 6.45
N TYR A 137 7.99 -24.64 5.19
CA TYR A 137 7.33 -25.40 4.13
C TYR A 137 7.19 -26.89 4.49
N ALA A 138 8.24 -27.51 5.03
CA ALA A 138 8.25 -28.90 5.46
C ALA A 138 7.30 -29.14 6.65
N LYS A 139 7.35 -28.27 7.67
CA LYS A 139 6.47 -28.29 8.87
C LYS A 139 5.00 -28.25 8.47
N ASN A 140 4.65 -27.51 7.42
CA ASN A 140 3.29 -27.39 6.90
C ASN A 140 2.94 -28.47 5.87
N ASN A 141 3.43 -29.69 6.10
CA ASN A 141 3.20 -30.88 5.27
C ASN A 141 3.60 -30.63 3.80
N ASN A 142 4.81 -30.12 3.57
CA ASN A 142 5.33 -29.79 2.23
C ASN A 142 4.34 -28.93 1.42
N GLY A 143 3.80 -27.90 2.07
CA GLY A 143 2.89 -26.94 1.45
C GLY A 143 1.44 -27.40 1.29
N GLN A 144 1.01 -28.46 1.98
CA GLN A 144 -0.40 -28.87 1.98
C GLN A 144 -1.24 -28.12 3.03
N GLN A 145 -0.61 -27.56 4.06
CA GLN A 145 -1.27 -26.81 5.12
C GLN A 145 -0.88 -25.34 5.08
N ARG A 146 -1.75 -24.44 5.56
CA ARG A 146 -1.43 -23.01 5.68
C ARG A 146 -0.51 -22.78 6.90
N PRO A 147 0.49 -21.88 6.80
CA PRO A 147 1.29 -21.49 7.95
C PRO A 147 0.45 -20.67 8.94
N THR A 148 0.91 -20.55 10.18
CA THR A 148 0.32 -19.64 11.18
C THR A 148 0.87 -18.22 10.98
N THR A 149 0.20 -17.22 11.56
CA THR A 149 0.69 -15.83 11.55
C THR A 149 2.04 -15.70 12.26
N GLU A 150 2.20 -16.35 13.42
CA GLU A 150 3.46 -16.39 14.17
C GLU A 150 4.62 -16.96 13.34
N ASP A 151 4.38 -18.08 12.64
CA ASP A 151 5.39 -18.70 11.78
C ASP A 151 5.77 -17.79 10.60
N LEU A 152 4.80 -17.12 9.98
CA LEU A 152 5.04 -16.17 8.89
C LEU A 152 5.90 -14.99 9.35
N LEU A 153 5.63 -14.44 10.53
CA LEU A 153 6.41 -13.34 11.11
C LEU A 153 7.84 -13.75 11.44
N LYS A 154 8.05 -14.96 11.98
CA LYS A 154 9.39 -15.52 12.19
C LYS A 154 10.17 -15.63 10.88
N VAL A 155 9.52 -16.15 9.85
CA VAL A 155 10.15 -16.28 8.52
C VAL A 155 10.41 -14.92 7.88
N PHE A 156 9.49 -13.96 7.99
CA PHE A 156 9.71 -12.58 7.55
C PHE A 156 10.97 -11.97 8.18
N ARG A 157 11.13 -12.08 9.51
CA ARG A 157 12.31 -11.59 10.23
C ARG A 157 13.61 -12.28 9.80
N SER A 158 13.54 -13.52 9.32
CA SER A 158 14.70 -14.24 8.78
C SER A 158 15.04 -13.86 7.34
N LEU A 159 14.05 -13.44 6.55
CA LEU A 159 14.20 -13.08 5.13
C LEU A 159 14.62 -11.63 4.94
N ALA A 160 14.01 -10.71 5.69
CA ALA A 160 14.18 -9.27 5.50
C ALA A 160 15.66 -8.81 5.56
N PRO A 161 16.52 -9.31 6.47
CA PRO A 161 17.94 -8.95 6.50
C PRO A 161 18.74 -9.33 5.25
N GLY A 162 18.18 -10.15 4.35
CA GLY A 162 18.79 -10.50 3.07
C GLY A 162 18.66 -9.41 2.00
N PHE A 163 17.94 -8.30 2.29
CA PHE A 163 17.70 -7.19 1.38
C PHE A 163 18.34 -5.90 1.90
N ASP A 164 18.77 -5.04 0.99
CA ASP A 164 19.17 -3.67 1.34
C ASP A 164 17.94 -2.84 1.72
N HIS A 165 16.83 -3.03 1.00
CA HIS A 165 15.56 -2.36 1.29
C HIS A 165 14.35 -3.28 1.08
N VAL A 166 13.46 -3.28 2.06
CA VAL A 166 12.14 -3.96 2.03
C VAL A 166 11.07 -2.89 2.15
N TYR A 167 10.47 -2.51 1.02
CA TYR A 167 9.35 -1.57 0.99
C TYR A 167 8.03 -2.32 1.10
N LEU A 168 7.33 -2.15 2.22
CA LEU A 168 5.99 -2.71 2.46
C LEU A 168 4.96 -1.61 2.35
N VAL A 169 3.96 -1.77 1.46
CA VAL A 169 2.92 -0.77 1.24
C VAL A 169 1.53 -1.38 1.46
N ALA A 170 0.82 -0.90 2.48
CA ALA A 170 -0.54 -1.33 2.81
C ALA A 170 -1.55 -0.21 2.53
N ASP A 171 -2.42 -0.38 1.54
CA ASP A 171 -3.48 0.59 1.22
C ASP A 171 -4.78 0.28 1.97
N ALA A 172 -5.40 1.34 2.50
CA ALA A 172 -6.74 1.36 3.06
C ALA A 172 -6.93 0.46 4.30
N LEU A 173 -6.04 0.55 5.30
CA LEU A 173 -6.15 -0.22 6.56
C LEU A 173 -7.49 -0.02 7.29
N ASP A 174 -8.17 1.12 7.10
CA ASP A 174 -9.50 1.36 7.67
C ASP A 174 -10.59 0.44 7.09
N GLU A 175 -10.35 -0.20 5.95
CA GLU A 175 -11.26 -1.18 5.34
C GLU A 175 -11.17 -2.57 5.99
N CYS A 176 -10.19 -2.79 6.87
CA CYS A 176 -10.19 -3.93 7.78
C CYS A 176 -11.23 -3.69 8.90
N PRO A 177 -12.16 -4.62 9.14
CA PRO A 177 -13.23 -4.40 10.11
C PRO A 177 -12.70 -4.44 11.55
N GLN A 178 -13.32 -3.66 12.43
CA GLN A 178 -13.10 -3.77 13.88
C GLN A 178 -13.78 -5.01 14.50
N SER A 179 -14.71 -5.63 13.78
CA SER A 179 -15.39 -6.84 14.27
C SER A 179 -14.39 -7.97 14.47
N GLU A 180 -14.63 -8.77 15.51
CA GLU A 180 -13.83 -9.97 15.81
C GLU A 180 -12.32 -9.67 16.00
N HIS A 181 -11.97 -8.44 16.40
CA HIS A 181 -10.58 -7.99 16.59
C HIS A 181 -9.70 -8.04 15.34
N CYS A 182 -10.28 -8.18 14.15
CA CYS A 182 -9.53 -8.34 12.91
C CYS A 182 -8.55 -7.18 12.66
N ARG A 183 -9.01 -5.93 12.80
CA ARG A 183 -8.14 -4.76 12.69
C ARG A 183 -7.17 -4.59 13.86
N ASP A 184 -7.58 -4.96 15.08
CA ASP A 184 -6.71 -4.87 16.26
C ASP A 184 -5.51 -5.82 16.12
N ASP A 185 -5.76 -7.06 15.68
CA ASP A 185 -4.74 -8.06 15.39
C ASP A 185 -3.81 -7.58 14.25
N LEU A 186 -4.36 -7.01 13.18
CA LEU A 186 -3.58 -6.44 12.08
C LEU A 186 -2.66 -5.30 12.57
N LEU A 187 -3.20 -4.36 13.35
CA LEU A 187 -2.43 -3.25 13.89
C LEU A 187 -1.34 -3.73 14.86
N LYS A 188 -1.63 -4.75 15.67
CA LYS A 188 -0.66 -5.40 16.54
C LYS A 188 0.48 -6.02 15.72
N GLU A 189 0.17 -6.77 14.65
CA GLU A 189 1.22 -7.39 13.84
C GLU A 189 2.04 -6.36 13.04
N ILE A 190 1.41 -5.28 12.57
CA ILE A 190 2.15 -4.15 11.95
C ILE A 190 3.12 -3.55 12.97
N HIS A 191 2.67 -3.35 14.22
CA HIS A 191 3.55 -2.92 15.30
C HIS A 191 4.72 -3.89 15.47
N GLU A 192 4.46 -5.19 15.66
CA GLU A 192 5.50 -6.22 15.82
C GLU A 192 6.49 -6.29 14.64
N ILE A 193 6.04 -6.07 13.41
CA ILE A 193 6.90 -6.00 12.21
C ILE A 193 7.83 -4.80 12.31
N THR A 194 7.30 -3.61 12.59
CA THR A 194 8.07 -2.35 12.68
C THR A 194 8.97 -2.30 13.92
N GLU A 195 8.63 -3.04 14.98
CA GLU A 195 9.45 -3.15 16.19
C GLU A 195 10.66 -4.07 16.04
N SER A 196 10.73 -4.84 14.95
CA SER A 196 11.80 -5.82 14.71
C SER A 196 13.20 -5.18 14.53
N ASN A 197 13.30 -3.85 14.57
CA ASN A 197 14.53 -3.06 14.42
C ASN A 197 15.35 -3.47 13.19
N LEU A 198 14.65 -3.67 12.08
CA LEU A 198 15.23 -3.99 10.78
C LEU A 198 15.50 -2.69 10.03
N ASP A 199 16.76 -2.26 9.95
CA ASP A 199 17.13 -1.00 9.30
C ASP A 199 16.69 -0.96 7.82
N CYS A 200 16.65 -2.10 7.15
CA CYS A 200 16.21 -2.25 5.75
C CYS A 200 14.68 -2.09 5.57
N LEU A 201 13.89 -2.06 6.63
CA LEU A 201 12.43 -2.06 6.55
C LEU A 201 11.88 -0.64 6.37
N HIS A 202 11.01 -0.47 5.37
CA HIS A 202 10.27 0.76 5.15
C HIS A 202 8.79 0.42 5.00
N PHE A 203 7.97 0.77 5.99
CA PHE A 203 6.54 0.46 6.00
C PHE A 203 5.71 1.70 5.71
N LEU A 204 4.84 1.63 4.72
CA LEU A 204 3.87 2.66 4.39
C LEU A 204 2.45 2.13 4.57
N ALA A 205 1.64 2.87 5.30
CA ALA A 205 0.22 2.58 5.48
C ALA A 205 -0.63 3.74 4.97
N THR A 206 -1.75 3.44 4.29
CA THR A 206 -2.79 4.43 4.05
C THR A 206 -4.05 4.11 4.84
N SER A 207 -4.71 5.14 5.37
CA SER A 207 -6.02 4.96 6.00
C SER A 207 -6.79 6.29 6.19
N ARG A 208 -8.02 6.19 6.66
CA ARG A 208 -8.67 7.29 7.38
C ARG A 208 -7.98 7.57 8.71
N ASP A 209 -8.14 8.79 9.20
CA ASP A 209 -7.65 9.22 10.51
C ASP A 209 -8.61 8.77 11.62
N GLU A 210 -8.76 7.45 11.78
CA GLU A 210 -9.60 6.81 12.81
C GLU A 210 -8.85 6.66 14.13
N ILE A 211 -9.59 6.67 15.25
CA ILE A 211 -9.03 6.81 16.60
C ILE A 211 -8.12 5.63 16.96
N ASP A 212 -8.53 4.40 16.67
CA ASP A 212 -7.80 3.18 16.98
C ASP A 212 -6.51 3.07 16.13
N ILE A 213 -6.58 3.37 14.84
CA ILE A 213 -5.39 3.41 13.95
C ILE A 213 -4.41 4.49 14.44
N ARG A 214 -4.91 5.70 14.72
CA ARG A 214 -4.09 6.79 15.27
C ARG A 214 -3.42 6.40 16.59
N SER A 215 -4.18 5.76 17.48
CA SER A 215 -3.70 5.34 18.79
C SER A 215 -2.61 4.29 18.63
N SER A 216 -2.81 3.27 17.79
CA SER A 216 -1.79 2.27 17.48
C SER A 216 -0.51 2.90 16.90
N PHE A 217 -0.63 3.74 15.87
CA PHE A 217 0.55 4.34 15.21
C PHE A 217 1.26 5.37 16.09
N SER A 218 0.57 6.00 17.03
CA SER A 218 1.23 6.89 18.00
C SER A 218 2.24 6.17 18.89
N LEU A 219 2.08 4.85 19.09
CA LEU A 219 3.05 4.03 19.83
C LEU A 219 4.37 3.85 19.07
N LEU A 220 4.35 4.04 17.74
CA LEU A 220 5.54 3.97 16.88
C LEU A 220 6.39 5.25 16.95
N LYS A 221 5.85 6.35 17.49
CA LYS A 221 6.55 7.63 17.64
C LYS A 221 7.51 7.60 18.83
N GLN A 222 8.54 6.76 18.71
CA GLN A 222 9.59 6.62 19.72
C GLN A 222 10.84 7.44 19.34
N PRO A 223 11.58 7.98 20.31
CA PRO A 223 12.87 8.62 20.05
C PRO A 223 13.79 7.70 19.25
N GLY A 224 14.35 8.21 18.14
CA GLY A 224 15.27 7.45 17.29
C GLY A 224 14.62 6.58 16.21
N ARG A 225 13.28 6.53 16.12
CA ARG A 225 12.57 5.91 14.98
C ARG A 225 12.13 6.97 13.97
N SER A 226 12.26 6.66 12.67
CA SER A 226 11.70 7.49 11.61
C SER A 226 10.21 7.23 11.48
N PHE A 227 9.41 8.25 11.80
CA PHE A 227 7.96 8.21 11.69
C PHE A 227 7.47 9.51 11.07
N ALA A 228 6.79 9.41 9.93
CA ALA A 228 6.21 10.55 9.24
C ALA A 228 4.71 10.37 9.00
N GLU A 229 3.97 11.48 9.01
CA GLU A 229 2.56 11.52 8.64
C GLU A 229 2.37 12.41 7.42
N LEU A 230 1.75 11.86 6.37
CA LEU A 230 1.43 12.60 5.16
C LEU A 230 -0.08 12.77 5.04
N ALA A 231 -0.56 14.00 5.19
CA ALA A 231 -1.98 14.28 5.09
C ALA A 231 -2.39 14.55 3.64
N ALA A 232 -3.24 13.70 3.07
CA ALA A 232 -3.92 13.94 1.80
C ALA A 232 -5.08 14.92 2.00
N LYS A 233 -4.75 16.19 2.28
CA LYS A 233 -5.72 17.29 2.47
C LYS A 233 -5.13 18.66 2.09
N GLY A 234 -5.94 19.71 2.11
CA GLY A 234 -5.52 21.08 1.88
C GLY A 234 -5.04 21.36 0.46
N ALA A 235 -4.15 22.35 0.32
CA ALA A 235 -3.76 22.93 -0.97
C ALA A 235 -3.19 21.91 -1.97
N ARG A 236 -2.45 20.89 -1.50
CA ARG A 236 -1.87 19.84 -2.37
C ARG A 236 -2.97 19.03 -3.06
N VAL A 237 -3.98 18.60 -2.30
CA VAL A 237 -5.13 17.84 -2.83
C VAL A 237 -6.08 18.73 -3.64
N GLN A 238 -6.32 19.97 -3.21
CA GLN A 238 -7.13 20.93 -3.97
C GLN A 238 -6.57 21.18 -5.38
N LYS A 239 -5.25 21.27 -5.52
CA LYS A 239 -4.57 21.40 -6.81
C LYS A 239 -4.81 20.19 -7.70
N ASP A 240 -4.74 18.98 -7.14
CA ASP A 240 -4.99 17.74 -7.88
C ASP A 240 -6.46 17.60 -8.29
N ILE A 241 -7.40 17.93 -7.40
CA ILE A 241 -8.83 17.96 -7.73
C ILE A 241 -9.11 18.92 -8.87
N LYS A 242 -8.51 20.12 -8.83
CA LYS A 242 -8.62 21.10 -9.92
C LYS A 242 -8.13 20.50 -11.25
N LYS A 243 -6.91 19.96 -11.28
CA LYS A 243 -6.34 19.34 -12.49
C LYS A 243 -7.22 18.20 -13.02
N PHE A 244 -7.73 17.36 -12.11
CA PHE A 244 -8.64 16.26 -12.46
C PHE A 244 -9.94 16.78 -13.10
N LEU A 245 -10.60 17.76 -12.48
CA LEU A 245 -11.83 18.36 -13.01
C LEU A 245 -11.58 19.01 -14.38
N GLU A 246 -10.49 19.77 -14.54
CA GLU A 246 -10.11 20.38 -15.82
C GLU A 246 -9.82 19.33 -16.91
N ALA A 247 -9.28 18.16 -16.56
CA ALA A 247 -9.14 17.05 -17.49
C ALA A 247 -10.49 16.42 -17.85
N GLN A 248 -11.34 16.13 -16.87
CA GLN A 248 -12.65 15.54 -17.09
C GLN A 248 -13.59 16.45 -17.89
N LEU A 249 -13.57 17.76 -17.63
CA LEU A 249 -14.42 18.76 -18.32
C LEU A 249 -13.99 19.05 -19.76
N ARG A 250 -12.83 18.53 -20.20
CA ARG A 250 -12.41 18.54 -21.62
C ARG A 250 -13.05 17.42 -22.44
N ASP A 251 -13.67 16.44 -21.81
CA ASP A 251 -14.37 15.35 -22.51
C ASP A 251 -15.55 15.91 -23.33
N SER A 252 -15.75 15.32 -24.51
CA SER A 252 -16.87 15.56 -25.42
C SER A 252 -18.26 15.60 -24.73
N LYS A 253 -18.46 14.82 -23.66
CA LYS A 253 -19.71 14.81 -22.88
C LYS A 253 -20.05 16.18 -22.27
N TYR A 254 -19.06 17.05 -22.05
CA TYR A 254 -19.24 18.41 -21.53
C TYR A 254 -19.02 19.50 -22.59
N ALA A 255 -19.00 19.15 -23.87
CA ALA A 255 -18.79 20.11 -24.97
C ALA A 255 -19.87 21.20 -25.03
N LYS A 256 -21.07 20.94 -24.47
CA LYS A 256 -22.18 21.90 -24.41
C LYS A 256 -22.03 22.93 -23.30
N TRP A 257 -21.13 22.71 -22.34
CA TRP A 257 -20.92 23.62 -21.22
C TRP A 257 -19.99 24.74 -21.65
N SER A 258 -20.37 25.97 -21.34
CA SER A 258 -19.54 27.15 -21.48
C SER A 258 -18.31 27.08 -20.58
N GLU A 259 -17.26 27.80 -20.94
CA GLU A 259 -16.05 27.89 -20.11
C GLU A 259 -16.34 28.53 -18.74
N ALA A 260 -17.32 29.42 -18.65
CA ALA A 260 -17.79 29.98 -17.38
C ALA A 260 -18.41 28.90 -16.48
N GLU A 261 -19.29 28.03 -17.02
CA GLU A 261 -19.88 26.92 -16.26
C GLU A 261 -18.83 25.93 -15.78
N LYS A 262 -17.88 25.57 -16.65
CA LYS A 262 -16.75 24.68 -16.29
C LYS A 262 -15.89 25.29 -15.19
N PHE A 263 -15.61 26.60 -15.27
CA PHE A 263 -14.85 27.32 -14.26
C PHE A 263 -15.59 27.35 -12.92
N ASP A 264 -16.88 27.69 -12.93
CA ASP A 264 -17.69 27.80 -11.71
C ASP A 264 -17.84 26.45 -11.00
N VAL A 265 -18.07 25.36 -11.74
CA VAL A 265 -18.10 24.00 -11.18
C VAL A 265 -16.74 23.63 -10.59
N THR A 266 -15.65 23.87 -11.33
CA THR A 266 -14.30 23.56 -10.84
C THR A 266 -13.99 24.32 -9.55
N LYS A 267 -14.25 25.63 -9.52
CA LYS A 267 -14.04 26.48 -8.36
C LYS A 267 -14.86 26.01 -7.15
N THR A 268 -16.13 25.68 -7.38
CA THR A 268 -17.05 25.24 -6.32
C THR A 268 -16.61 23.92 -5.70
N LEU A 269 -16.32 22.92 -6.53
CA LEU A 269 -15.92 21.59 -6.07
C LEU A 269 -14.55 21.60 -5.37
N VAL A 270 -13.60 22.42 -5.84
CA VAL A 270 -12.30 22.60 -5.19
C VAL A 270 -12.45 23.27 -3.81
N ALA A 271 -13.31 24.28 -3.70
CA ALA A 271 -13.56 24.96 -2.42
C ALA A 271 -14.23 24.06 -1.38
N GLN A 272 -15.09 23.13 -1.83
CA GLN A 272 -15.79 22.19 -0.95
C GLN A 272 -14.93 20.99 -0.54
N ALA A 273 -13.87 20.69 -1.30
CA ALA A 273 -12.98 19.57 -1.03
C ALA A 273 -12.28 19.62 0.35
N ASP A 274 -12.19 20.80 0.99
CA ASP A 274 -11.60 20.98 2.32
C ASP A 274 -12.60 20.83 3.48
N GLY A 275 -13.86 20.44 3.21
CA GLY A 275 -14.88 20.36 4.27
C GLY A 275 -16.02 19.36 4.04
N MET A 276 -16.28 18.91 2.81
CA MET A 276 -17.26 17.86 2.53
C MET A 276 -16.85 17.02 1.32
N TYR A 277 -16.97 15.72 1.51
CA TYR A 277 -16.96 14.68 0.50
C TYR A 277 -17.59 15.15 -0.81
N VAL A 278 -16.82 15.15 -1.89
CA VAL A 278 -17.26 15.47 -3.27
C VAL A 278 -18.12 14.33 -3.83
N PHE A 279 -19.09 13.85 -3.06
CA PHE A 279 -19.94 12.70 -3.38
C PHE A 279 -21.35 13.12 -3.79
N ASN A 280 -21.80 14.34 -3.47
CA ASN A 280 -23.23 14.71 -3.56
C ASN A 280 -23.55 15.98 -4.37
N LEU A 281 -22.64 16.54 -5.17
CA LEU A 281 -22.89 17.81 -5.87
C LEU A 281 -22.95 17.73 -7.40
N LEU A 282 -23.04 16.52 -7.96
CA LEU A 282 -23.27 16.35 -9.38
C LEU A 282 -24.55 15.55 -9.61
N PRO A 283 -25.40 15.94 -10.59
CA PRO A 283 -26.58 15.17 -10.97
C PRO A 283 -26.19 13.71 -11.29
N SER A 284 -27.17 12.82 -11.10
CA SER A 284 -27.15 11.34 -11.16
C SER A 284 -26.44 10.65 -12.34
N THR A 285 -25.78 11.37 -13.24
CA THR A 285 -24.92 10.83 -14.30
C THR A 285 -23.48 10.49 -13.85
N PHE A 286 -23.08 10.86 -12.63
CA PHE A 286 -21.78 10.48 -12.05
C PHE A 286 -21.83 9.26 -11.11
N ALA A 287 -23.02 8.69 -10.85
CA ALA A 287 -23.20 7.57 -9.92
C ALA A 287 -22.79 6.19 -10.48
N ILE A 288 -22.31 6.13 -11.72
CA ILE A 288 -21.82 4.92 -12.35
C ILE A 288 -20.37 5.19 -12.76
N LEU A 289 -19.44 5.05 -11.81
CA LEU A 289 -17.99 4.80 -12.00
C LEU A 289 -17.18 5.28 -10.78
N VAL A 290 -17.44 4.74 -9.59
CA VAL A 290 -16.39 4.47 -8.57
C VAL A 290 -16.75 3.20 -7.83
#